data_AF-A0A2L2YF62-F1
#
_entry.id   AF-A0A2L2YF62-F1
#
_cell.length_a   1.000
_cell.length_b   1.000
_cell.length_c   1.000
_cell.angle_alpha   90.00
_cell.angle_beta   90.00
_cell.angle_gamma   90.00
#
_symmetry.space_group_name_H-M   'P 1'
#
loop_
_entity.id
_entity.type
_entity.pdbx_description
1 polymer ?
#
loop_
_entity_poly.entity_id
_entity_poly.type
_entity_poly.pdbx_seq_one_letter_code
_entity_poly.pdbx_strand_id
1 'polypeptide(L)'
;FETWVEKKKLDDEEEDIIGPVPKTHVQLSAKDYGKALLPGEGAAMAAYVAEGKRIPRRGEIGLTSDQIQAYEAVGYVMSGSRHRRMEAVRLRKENQIYSADEKRALAMFNREERQKRESKILSQFKEMIKVASDKS
;
A
#
# COMPACT_ATOMS: atom_id res chain seq x y z
N PHE A 1 -19.94 22.23 -58.69
CA PHE A 1 -18.76 21.50 -58.21
C PHE A 1 -18.57 21.85 -56.75
N GLU A 2 -19.06 21.00 -55.85
CA GLU A 2 -18.79 21.11 -54.42
C GLU A 2 -17.67 20.12 -54.07
N THR A 3 -16.56 20.66 -53.62
CA THR A 3 -15.39 19.89 -53.20
C THR A 3 -15.59 19.40 -51.78
N TRP A 4 -15.77 18.09 -51.61
CA TRP A 4 -15.76 17.44 -50.30
C TRP A 4 -14.35 17.53 -49.70
N VAL A 5 -14.23 18.16 -48.53
CA VAL A 5 -12.99 18.20 -47.76
C VAL A 5 -13.03 17.09 -46.71
N GLU A 6 -12.17 16.10 -46.88
CA GLU A 6 -12.01 14.98 -45.96
C GLU A 6 -11.40 15.47 -44.64
N LYS A 7 -12.19 15.41 -43.56
CA LYS A 7 -11.73 15.77 -42.23
C LYS A 7 -10.90 14.62 -41.68
N LYS A 8 -9.58 14.75 -41.74
CA LYS A 8 -8.62 13.82 -41.15
C LYS A 8 -8.88 13.74 -39.63
N LYS A 9 -9.41 12.61 -39.17
CA LYS A 9 -9.39 12.26 -37.75
C LYS A 9 -7.92 12.18 -37.35
N LEU A 10 -7.52 13.00 -36.40
CA LEU A 10 -6.33 12.75 -35.61
C LEU A 10 -6.68 11.52 -34.76
N ASP A 11 -5.97 10.42 -34.99
CA ASP A 11 -5.94 9.30 -34.08
C ASP A 11 -5.32 9.81 -32.77
N ASP A 12 -6.17 10.25 -31.84
CA ASP A 12 -5.84 10.26 -30.42
C ASP A 12 -5.76 8.78 -30.01
N GLU A 13 -4.56 8.20 -30.15
CA GLU A 13 -4.18 6.90 -29.56
C GLU A 13 -4.05 7.03 -28.03
N GLU A 14 -5.05 7.60 -27.35
CA GLU A 14 -5.33 7.22 -25.98
C GLU A 14 -6.45 6.19 -26.10
N GLU A 15 -6.08 4.91 -26.00
CA GLU A 15 -7.06 3.85 -25.74
C GLU A 15 -7.94 4.35 -24.59
N ASP A 16 -9.17 4.77 -24.91
CA ASP A 16 -10.19 5.06 -23.90
C ASP A 16 -10.39 3.75 -23.13
N ILE A 17 -9.67 3.61 -22.01
CA ILE A 17 -9.81 2.45 -21.13
C ILE A 17 -11.18 2.58 -20.47
N ILE A 18 -12.19 2.06 -21.16
CA ILE A 18 -13.58 2.04 -20.70
C ILE A 18 -13.68 1.00 -19.59
N GLY A 19 -13.71 1.47 -18.36
CA GLY A 19 -13.94 0.65 -17.18
C GLY A 19 -13.00 0.99 -16.01
N PRO A 20 -13.29 0.47 -14.81
CA PRO A 20 -12.43 0.72 -13.67
C PRO A 20 -11.06 0.05 -13.88
N VAL A 21 -10.02 0.87 -14.06
CA VAL A 21 -8.64 0.41 -14.10
C VAL A 21 -8.26 -0.22 -12.76
N PRO A 22 -7.63 -1.41 -12.76
CA PRO A 22 -7.17 -2.05 -11.54
C PRO A 22 -6.11 -1.15 -10.88
N LYS A 23 -6.39 -0.68 -9.66
CA LYS A 23 -5.50 0.23 -8.91
C LYS A 23 -4.07 -0.31 -8.93
N THR A 24 -3.14 0.48 -9.44
CA THR A 24 -1.71 0.14 -9.52
C THR A 24 -1.09 -0.03 -8.14
N HIS A 25 -1.59 0.73 -7.16
CA HIS A 25 -1.15 0.69 -5.78
C HIS A 25 -2.26 0.16 -4.86
N VAL A 26 -1.95 -0.83 -4.04
CA VAL A 26 -2.82 -1.21 -2.90
C VAL A 26 -2.65 -0.10 -1.86
N GLN A 27 -3.51 0.91 -1.89
CA GLN A 27 -3.59 1.89 -0.81
C GLN A 27 -4.55 1.37 0.26
N LEU A 28 -4.10 1.33 1.51
CA LEU A 28 -4.96 1.00 2.64
C LEU A 28 -6.02 2.08 2.78
N SER A 29 -7.27 1.69 2.65
CA SER A 29 -8.42 2.51 2.94
C SER A 29 -8.66 2.54 4.45
N ALA A 30 -9.37 3.56 4.94
CA ALA A 30 -9.77 3.64 6.35
C ALA A 30 -10.54 2.38 6.84
N LYS A 31 -11.12 1.60 5.91
CA LYS A 31 -11.82 0.36 6.22
C LYS A 31 -10.88 -0.81 6.52
N ASP A 32 -9.64 -0.77 6.02
CA ASP A 32 -8.68 -1.87 6.13
C ASP A 32 -8.02 -1.93 7.51
N TYR A 33 -8.02 -0.82 8.26
CA TYR A 33 -7.50 -0.74 9.63
C TYR A 33 -8.50 -1.23 10.71
N GLY A 34 -9.68 -1.72 10.30
CA GLY A 34 -10.69 -2.28 11.19
C GLY A 34 -11.56 -1.24 11.92
N LYS A 35 -12.61 -1.73 12.59
CA LYS A 35 -13.63 -0.89 13.26
C LYS A 35 -13.23 -0.40 14.66
N ALA A 36 -12.09 -0.83 15.20
CA ALA A 36 -11.71 -0.56 16.59
C ALA A 36 -10.89 0.73 16.77
N LEU A 37 -10.52 1.38 15.67
CA LEU A 37 -9.84 2.68 15.66
C LEU A 37 -10.86 3.81 15.50
N LEU A 38 -10.57 4.94 16.12
CA LEU A 38 -11.34 6.17 15.91
C LEU A 38 -11.14 6.68 14.48
N PRO A 39 -12.10 7.44 13.92
CA PRO A 39 -11.94 8.07 12.62
C PRO A 39 -10.65 8.91 12.57
N GLY A 40 -9.78 8.66 11.59
CA GLY A 40 -8.51 9.36 11.43
C GLY A 40 -7.35 8.85 12.30
N GLU A 41 -7.61 8.06 13.35
CA GLU A 41 -6.56 7.50 14.22
C GLU A 41 -5.67 6.52 13.44
N GLY A 42 -6.28 5.64 12.64
CA GLY A 42 -5.54 4.65 11.86
C GLY A 42 -4.67 5.26 10.76
N ALA A 43 -5.15 6.33 10.12
CA ALA A 43 -4.36 7.05 9.11
C ALA A 43 -3.14 7.74 9.74
N ALA A 44 -3.31 8.37 10.90
CA ALA A 44 -2.20 8.98 11.62
C ALA A 44 -1.17 7.92 12.07
N MET A 45 -1.61 6.80 12.64
CA MET A 45 -0.71 5.70 13.05
C MET A 45 0.04 5.10 11.85
N ALA A 46 -0.63 4.92 10.72
CA ALA A 46 -0.02 4.40 9.50
C ALA A 46 1.06 5.33 8.93
N ALA A 47 0.91 6.65 9.05
CA ALA A 47 1.95 7.60 8.65
C ALA A 47 3.23 7.41 9.46
N TYR A 48 3.13 7.22 10.78
CA TYR A 48 4.30 6.92 11.62
C TYR A 48 4.99 5.61 11.21
N VAL A 49 4.21 4.56 10.94
CA VAL A 49 4.75 3.27 10.49
C VAL A 49 5.43 3.40 9.11
N ALA A 50 4.83 4.14 8.18
CA ALA A 50 5.43 4.41 6.87
C ALA A 50 6.74 5.21 6.97
N GLU A 51 6.87 6.08 7.97
CA GLU A 51 8.11 6.79 8.31
C GLU A 51 9.12 5.90 9.07
N GLY A 52 8.80 4.63 9.34
CA GLY A 52 9.63 3.72 10.14
C GLY A 52 9.70 4.10 11.62
N LYS A 53 8.81 4.99 12.07
CA LYS A 53 8.78 5.50 13.44
C LYS A 53 7.81 4.69 14.29
N ARG A 54 8.16 4.56 15.56
CA ARG A 54 7.28 4.00 16.57
C ARG A 54 6.03 4.87 16.73
N ILE A 55 4.86 4.23 16.87
CA ILE A 55 3.59 4.93 17.12
C ILE A 55 3.62 5.58 18.51
N PRO A 56 3.39 6.90 18.65
CA PRO A 56 3.46 7.60 19.94
C PRO A 56 2.38 7.17 20.94
N ARG A 57 2.74 7.00 22.22
CA ARG A 57 1.77 6.78 23.32
C ARG A 57 1.26 8.09 23.92
N ARG A 58 0.12 8.04 24.62
CA ARG A 58 -0.43 9.18 25.38
C ARG A 58 0.58 9.62 26.45
N GLY A 59 1.09 10.85 26.33
CA GLY A 59 2.14 11.40 27.20
C GLY A 59 3.54 11.41 26.57
N GLU A 60 3.69 10.87 25.36
CA GLU A 60 4.93 10.91 24.56
C GLU A 60 4.86 11.94 23.44
N ILE A 61 3.71 12.61 23.28
CA ILE A 61 3.50 13.66 22.29
C ILE A 61 4.46 14.82 22.62
N GLY A 62 5.45 15.03 21.75
CA GLY A 62 6.50 16.04 21.95
C GLY A 62 7.89 15.46 22.25
N LEU A 63 8.00 14.14 22.46
CA LEU A 63 9.28 13.44 22.50
C LEU A 63 9.54 12.74 21.16
N THR A 64 10.80 12.71 20.74
CA THR A 64 11.24 11.94 19.57
C THR A 64 11.30 10.44 19.90
N SER A 65 11.20 9.60 18.87
CA SER A 65 11.29 8.13 19.03
C SER A 65 12.57 7.72 19.76
N ASP A 66 13.70 8.36 19.41
CA ASP A 66 15.02 8.06 19.99
C ASP A 66 15.09 8.43 21.47
N GLN A 67 14.51 9.57 21.86
CA GLN A 67 14.44 9.98 23.27
C GLN A 67 13.63 8.99 24.10
N ILE A 68 12.50 8.51 23.58
CA ILE A 68 11.66 7.52 24.27
C ILE A 68 12.45 6.22 24.47
N GLN A 69 13.13 5.74 23.43
CA GLN A 69 13.94 4.54 23.51
C GLN A 69 15.08 4.68 24.52
N ALA A 70 15.74 5.83 24.56
CA ALA A 70 16.79 6.11 25.55
C ALA A 70 16.24 6.08 26.99
N TYR A 71 15.09 6.70 27.25
CA TYR A 71 14.47 6.68 28.57
C TYR A 71 14.07 5.27 29.00
N GLU A 72 13.47 4.48 28.11
CA GLU A 72 13.11 3.10 28.39
C GLU A 72 14.33 2.21 28.65
N ALA A 73 15.43 2.42 27.91
CA ALA A 73 16.68 1.69 28.10
C ALA A 73 17.32 1.94 29.48
N VAL A 74 17.18 3.15 30.01
CA VAL A 74 17.65 3.51 31.37
C VAL A 74 16.67 3.01 32.45
N GLY A 75 15.50 2.48 32.08
CA GLY A 75 14.52 1.90 33.00
C GLY A 75 13.38 2.84 33.41
N TYR A 76 13.24 4.00 32.75
CA TYR A 76 12.08 4.86 32.97
C TYR A 76 10.83 4.20 32.39
N VAL A 77 9.72 4.30 33.12
CA VAL A 77 8.42 3.78 32.70
C VAL A 77 7.58 4.91 32.14
N MET A 78 7.24 4.84 30.85
CA MET A 78 6.42 5.84 30.18
C MET A 78 4.98 5.85 30.70
N SER A 79 4.38 7.05 30.73
CA SER A 79 3.00 7.24 31.19
C SER A 79 2.02 6.33 30.44
N GLY A 80 1.13 5.68 31.18
CA GLY A 80 0.15 4.74 30.62
C GLY A 80 0.64 3.30 30.44
N SER A 81 1.94 3.03 30.51
CA SER A 81 2.49 1.65 30.35
C SER A 81 2.23 0.75 31.57
N ARG A 82 1.90 1.30 32.74
CA ARG A 82 1.59 0.50 33.95
C ARG A 82 0.16 -0.06 34.00
N HIS A 83 -0.75 0.46 33.16
CA HIS A 83 -2.16 0.06 33.18
C HIS A 83 -2.43 -1.09 32.22
N ARG A 84 -2.37 -2.33 32.73
CA ARG A 84 -2.55 -3.58 31.94
C ARG A 84 -3.72 -3.56 30.96
N ARG A 85 -4.91 -3.10 31.39
CA ARG A 85 -6.10 -3.05 30.51
C ARG A 85 -5.93 -2.06 29.35
N MET A 86 -5.40 -0.86 29.63
CA MET A 86 -5.18 0.14 28.59
C MET A 86 -4.04 -0.26 27.66
N GLU A 87 -2.98 -0.85 28.21
CA GLU A 87 -1.86 -1.36 27.44
C GLU A 87 -2.30 -2.46 26.48
N ALA A 88 -3.15 -3.39 26.92
CA ALA A 88 -3.72 -4.41 26.04
C ALA A 88 -4.57 -3.81 24.91
N VAL A 89 -5.37 -2.78 25.20
CA VAL A 89 -6.14 -2.06 24.18
C VAL A 89 -5.22 -1.36 23.18
N ARG A 90 -4.14 -0.73 23.66
CA ARG A 90 -3.12 -0.10 22.83
C ARG A 90 -2.46 -1.12 21.90
N LEU A 91 -1.93 -2.21 22.47
CA LEU A 91 -1.29 -3.28 21.70
C LEU A 91 -2.24 -3.84 20.63
N ARG A 92 -3.51 -4.04 20.97
CA ARG A 92 -4.52 -4.45 19.99
C ARG A 92 -4.68 -3.45 18.85
N LYS A 93 -4.73 -2.14 19.14
CA LYS A 93 -4.83 -1.09 18.12
C LYS A 93 -3.60 -1.04 17.22
N GLU A 94 -2.41 -1.10 17.81
CA GLU A 94 -1.14 -1.14 17.05
C GLU A 94 -1.07 -2.39 16.17
N ASN A 95 -1.43 -3.56 16.69
CA ASN A 95 -1.45 -4.80 15.91
C ASN A 95 -2.45 -4.77 14.74
N GLN A 96 -3.53 -3.97 14.82
CA GLN A 96 -4.42 -3.77 13.68
C GLN A 96 -3.74 -3.01 12.54
N ILE A 97 -2.89 -2.03 12.87
CA ILE A 97 -2.11 -1.29 11.87
C ILE A 97 -1.06 -2.21 11.25
N TYR A 98 -0.25 -2.88 12.08
CA TYR A 98 0.78 -3.79 11.60
C TYR A 98 0.20 -4.91 10.72
N SER A 99 -0.90 -5.55 11.14
CA SER A 99 -1.54 -6.60 10.33
C SER A 99 -2.09 -6.08 9.00
N ALA A 100 -2.63 -4.85 8.98
CA ALA A 100 -3.11 -4.24 7.74
C ALA A 100 -1.94 -3.93 6.80
N ASP A 101 -0.85 -3.38 7.32
CA ASP A 101 0.33 -3.03 6.53
C ASP A 101 1.11 -4.27 6.04
N GLU A 102 1.27 -5.29 6.88
CA GLU A 102 1.83 -6.60 6.49
C GLU A 102 1.00 -7.26 5.38
N LYS A 103 -0.33 -7.26 5.49
CA LYS A 103 -1.22 -7.81 4.44
C LYS A 103 -1.07 -7.04 3.13
N ARG A 104 -0.93 -5.72 3.19
CA ARG A 104 -0.66 -4.89 2.02
C ARG A 104 0.69 -5.25 1.40
N ALA A 105 1.75 -5.31 2.20
CA ALA A 105 3.09 -5.65 1.73
C ALA A 105 3.10 -7.04 1.05
N LEU A 106 2.45 -8.03 1.66
CA LEU A 106 2.31 -9.38 1.09
C LEU A 106 1.49 -9.37 -0.21
N ALA A 107 0.38 -8.61 -0.27
CA ALA A 107 -0.43 -8.51 -1.48
C ALA A 107 0.32 -7.84 -2.64
N MET A 108 1.11 -6.80 -2.36
CA MET A 108 1.99 -6.16 -3.35
C MET A 108 3.04 -7.14 -3.86
N PHE A 109 3.71 -7.87 -2.96
CA PHE A 109 4.70 -8.88 -3.32
C PHE A 109 4.10 -9.97 -4.23
N ASN A 110 2.95 -10.54 -3.85
CA ASN A 110 2.28 -11.56 -4.65
C ASN A 110 1.85 -11.04 -6.04
N ARG A 111 1.43 -9.78 -6.13
CA ARG A 111 1.08 -9.14 -7.41
C ARG A 111 2.31 -8.97 -8.31
N GLU A 112 3.42 -8.50 -7.76
CA GLU A 112 4.66 -8.33 -8.51
C GLU A 112 5.20 -9.67 -9.02
N GLU A 113 5.20 -10.72 -8.18
CA GLU A 113 5.58 -12.06 -8.60
C GLU A 113 4.68 -12.59 -9.72
N ARG A 114 3.36 -12.39 -9.59
CA ARG A 114 2.38 -12.79 -10.61
C ARG A 114 2.63 -12.07 -11.93
N GLN A 115 2.83 -10.75 -11.91
CA GLN A 115 3.13 -9.97 -13.12
C GLN A 115 4.43 -10.41 -13.79
N LYS A 116 5.49 -10.69 -13.02
CA LYS A 116 6.75 -11.24 -13.57
C LYS A 116 6.54 -12.60 -14.24
N ARG A 117 5.73 -13.47 -13.63
CA ARG A 117 5.39 -14.78 -14.19
C ARG A 117 4.58 -14.66 -15.47
N GLU A 118 3.54 -13.83 -15.47
CA GLU A 118 2.68 -13.58 -16.64
C GLU A 118 3.48 -12.96 -17.79
N SER A 119 4.36 -11.99 -17.52
CA SER A 119 5.25 -11.39 -18.52
C SER A 119 6.18 -12.41 -19.18
N LYS A 120 6.77 -13.32 -18.38
CA LYS A 120 7.60 -14.41 -18.90
C LYS A 120 6.82 -15.39 -19.78
N ILE A 121 5.59 -15.72 -19.41
CA ILE A 121 4.73 -16.59 -20.22
C ILE A 121 4.37 -15.89 -21.54
N LEU A 122 4.04 -14.61 -21.50
CA LEU A 122 3.75 -13.81 -22.69
C LEU A 122 4.95 -13.70 -23.64
N SER A 123 6.17 -13.54 -23.11
CA SER A 123 7.38 -13.50 -23.95
C SER A 123 7.63 -14.85 -24.63
N GLN A 124 7.52 -15.95 -23.89
CA GLN A 124 7.65 -17.32 -24.43
C GLN A 124 6.58 -17.61 -25.51
N PHE A 125 5.35 -17.15 -25.31
CA PHE A 125 4.29 -17.34 -26.30
C PHE A 125 4.53 -16.53 -27.58
N LYS A 126 4.99 -15.27 -27.45
CA LYS A 126 5.37 -14.44 -28.61
C LYS A 126 6.51 -15.07 -29.41
N GLU A 127 7.51 -15.64 -28.76
CA GLU A 127 8.62 -16.36 -29.42
C GLU A 127 8.12 -17.59 -30.18
N MET A 128 7.25 -18.40 -29.57
CA MET A 128 6.66 -19.57 -30.26
C MET A 128 5.87 -19.17 -31.50
N ILE A 129 5.09 -18.09 -31.46
CA ILE A 129 4.34 -17.60 -32.63
C ILE A 129 5.29 -17.13 -33.73
N LYS A 130 6.34 -16.38 -33.40
CA LYS A 130 7.34 -15.95 -34.40
C LYS A 130 8.02 -17.13 -35.08
N VAL A 131 8.40 -18.14 -34.31
CA VAL A 131 8.99 -19.37 -34.87
C VAL A 131 8.01 -20.11 -35.77
N ALA A 132 6.71 -20.10 -35.43
CA ALA A 132 5.67 -20.71 -36.26
C ALA A 132 5.39 -19.90 -37.54
N SER A 133 5.46 -18.55 -37.49
CA SER A 133 5.28 -17.71 -38.68
C SER A 133 6.47 -17.77 -39.63
N ASP A 134 7.69 -17.89 -39.11
CA ASP A 134 8.91 -17.96 -39.93
C ASP A 134 9.09 -19.34 -40.60
N LYS A 135 8.33 -20.35 -40.19
CA LYS A 135 8.32 -21.70 -40.77
C LYS A 135 7.26 -21.92 -41.84
N SER A 136 6.39 -20.94 -42.09
CA SER A 136 5.30 -21.01 -43.06
C SER A 136 5.58 -20.13 -44.27
#